data_AF-A0A1H6F4E2-F1
#
_entry.id   AF-A0A1H6F4E2-F1
#
_cell.length_a   1.000
_cell.length_b   1.000
_cell.length_c   1.000
_cell.angle_alpha   90.00
_cell.angle_beta   90.00
_cell.angle_gamma   90.00
#
_symmetry.space_group_name_H-M   'P 1'
#
loop_
_entity.id
_entity.type
_entity.pdbx_description
1 polymer ?
#
loop_
_entity_poly.entity_id
_entity_poly.type
_entity_poly.pdbx_seq_one_letter_code
_entity_poly.pdbx_strand_id
1 'polypeptide(L)'
;MENETFNTLKNLGYNLEHNYGHGKQYLSTTFATLMMLAFLVDQVQEHVCVLFRAARNMFYSRKALWEEMRGLFRGFFIKCWEDFWLGIIFEWGGGELRPDDTS
;
A
#
# COMPACT_ATOMS: atom_id res chain seq x y z
N MET A 1 -8.31 6.65 -18.64
CA MET A 1 -7.97 6.71 -17.19
C MET A 1 -8.06 8.12 -16.63
N GLU A 2 -7.40 9.13 -17.21
CA GLU A 2 -7.34 10.50 -16.64
C GLU A 2 -8.71 11.13 -16.30
N ASN A 3 -9.69 11.01 -17.21
CA ASN A 3 -11.01 11.65 -17.05
C ASN A 3 -11.92 10.95 -16.02
N GLU A 4 -11.76 9.63 -15.84
CA GLU A 4 -12.51 8.88 -14.82
C GLU A 4 -11.98 9.18 -13.43
N THR A 5 -10.66 9.18 -13.25
CA THR A 5 -10.02 9.49 -11.97
C THR A 5 -10.33 10.91 -11.51
N PHE A 6 -10.34 11.88 -12.44
CA PHE A 6 -10.68 13.26 -12.13
C PHE A 6 -12.15 13.43 -11.72
N ASN A 7 -13.08 12.72 -12.38
CA ASN A 7 -14.50 12.71 -11.99
C ASN A 7 -14.72 12.04 -10.64
N THR A 8 -14.01 10.95 -10.35
CA THR A 8 -14.06 10.27 -9.05
C THR A 8 -13.54 11.19 -7.94
N LEU A 9 -12.40 11.85 -8.14
CA LEU A 9 -11.84 12.82 -7.19
C LEU A 9 -12.78 14.01 -6.93
N LYS A 10 -13.40 14.55 -7.98
CA LYS A 10 -14.36 15.65 -7.85
C LYS A 10 -15.62 15.24 -7.08
N ASN A 11 -16.15 14.04 -7.36
CA ASN A 11 -17.31 13.50 -6.63
C ASN A 11 -16.99 13.15 -5.18
N LEU A 12 -15.79 12.63 -4.89
CA LEU A 12 -15.33 12.40 -3.52
C LEU A 12 -15.13 13.72 -2.77
N GLY A 13 -14.52 14.73 -3.39
CA GLY A 13 -14.37 16.06 -2.83
C GLY A 13 -15.72 16.70 -2.49
N TYR A 14 -16.68 16.64 -3.41
CA TYR A 14 -18.03 17.16 -3.20
C TYR A 14 -18.78 16.41 -2.10
N ASN A 15 -18.66 15.08 -2.05
CA ASN A 15 -19.23 14.27 -0.97
C ASN A 15 -18.57 14.57 0.38
N LEU A 16 -17.26 14.84 0.44
CA LEU A 16 -16.57 15.21 1.68
C LEU A 16 -16.94 16.63 2.14
N GLU A 17 -17.08 17.58 1.23
CA GLU A 17 -17.58 18.92 1.53
C GLU A 17 -19.03 18.88 2.05
N HIS A 18 -19.88 18.03 1.44
CA HIS A 18 -21.29 17.92 1.80
C HIS A 18 -21.53 17.10 3.08
N ASN A 19 -20.84 15.97 3.28
CA ASN A 19 -21.01 15.12 4.47
C ASN A 19 -20.47 15.76 5.75
N TYR A 20 -19.54 16.72 5.66
CA TYR A 20 -18.92 17.35 6.83
C TYR A 20 -19.36 18.80 7.06
N GLY A 21 -20.28 19.31 6.24
CA GLY A 21 -20.92 20.62 6.39
C GLY A 21 -21.64 20.85 7.73
N HIS A 22 -21.80 19.81 8.56
CA HIS A 22 -22.42 19.88 9.89
C HIS A 22 -21.45 19.98 11.08
N GLY A 23 -20.14 20.23 10.88
CA GLY A 23 -19.30 20.81 11.96
C GLY A 23 -17.94 20.21 12.27
N LYS A 24 -17.28 19.50 11.33
CA LYS A 24 -15.87 19.07 11.51
C LYS A 24 -14.99 19.45 10.32
N GLN A 25 -14.88 20.75 10.05
CA GLN A 25 -14.17 21.35 8.92
C GLN A 25 -12.68 20.97 8.80
N TYR A 26 -11.99 20.60 9.88
CA TYR A 26 -10.56 20.22 9.82
C TYR A 26 -10.32 18.72 9.64
N LEU A 27 -11.28 17.88 10.05
CA LEU A 27 -11.11 16.43 10.01
C LEU A 27 -11.29 15.88 8.59
N SER A 28 -12.29 16.38 7.87
CA SER A 28 -12.57 15.99 6.49
C SER A 28 -11.46 16.39 5.54
N THR A 29 -10.93 17.61 5.67
CA THR A 29 -9.78 18.08 4.87
C THR A 29 -8.52 17.27 5.18
N THR A 30 -8.28 16.90 6.44
CA THR A 30 -7.15 16.03 6.80
C THR A 30 -7.31 14.64 6.19
N PHE A 31 -8.49 14.03 6.24
CA PHE A 31 -8.72 12.73 5.59
C PHE A 31 -8.63 12.80 4.06
N ALA A 32 -9.15 13.88 3.45
CA ALA A 32 -9.05 14.09 2.01
C ALA A 32 -7.59 14.23 1.56
N THR A 33 -6.79 15.00 2.30
CA THR A 33 -5.37 15.19 2.01
C THR A 33 -4.56 13.91 2.24
N LEU A 34 -4.84 13.13 3.29
CA LEU A 34 -4.24 11.81 3.49
C LEU A 34 -4.59 10.82 2.37
N MET A 35 -5.83 10.85 1.88
CA MET A 35 -6.26 10.00 0.76
C MET A 35 -5.56 10.41 -0.55
N MET A 36 -5.45 11.71 -0.83
CA MET A 36 -4.69 12.20 -1.98
C MET A 36 -3.20 11.88 -1.88
N LEU A 37 -2.62 11.95 -0.68
CA LEU A 37 -1.23 11.59 -0.43
C LEU A 37 -1.00 10.09 -0.63
N ALA A 38 -1.88 9.24 -0.10
CA ALA A 38 -1.81 7.79 -0.31
C ALA A 38 -1.89 7.44 -1.80
N PHE A 39 -2.80 8.10 -2.54
CA PHE A 39 -2.89 7.93 -3.99
C PHE A 39 -1.60 8.38 -4.70
N LEU A 40 -1.05 9.54 -4.33
CA LEU A 40 0.20 10.02 -4.91
C LEU A 40 1.36 9.06 -4.66
N VAL A 41 1.47 8.52 -3.44
CA VAL A 41 2.51 7.53 -3.08
C VAL A 41 2.33 6.25 -3.91
N ASP A 42 1.11 5.75 -4.03
CA ASP A 42 0.78 4.59 -4.88
C ASP A 42 1.23 4.84 -6.34
N GLN A 43 0.89 6.00 -6.91
CA GLN A 43 1.28 6.35 -8.28
C GLN A 43 2.80 6.47 -8.44
N VAL A 44 3.50 7.10 -7.49
CA VAL A 44 4.97 7.23 -7.52
C VAL A 44 5.63 5.85 -7.43
N GLN A 45 5.15 4.96 -6.56
CA GLN A 45 5.67 3.60 -6.47
C GLN A 45 5.44 2.81 -7.75
N GLU A 46 4.27 2.95 -8.37
CA GLU A 46 3.95 2.30 -9.65
C GLU A 46 4.81 2.84 -10.81
N HIS A 47 5.11 4.14 -10.82
CA HIS A 47 5.90 4.78 -11.88
C HIS A 47 7.41 4.57 -11.74
N VAL A 48 7.96 4.51 -10.52
CA VAL A 48 9.41 4.54 -10.29
C VAL A 48 9.98 3.14 -10.01
N CYS A 49 9.19 2.23 -9.42
CA CYS A 49 9.73 0.96 -8.92
C CYS A 49 9.34 -0.23 -9.80
N VAL A 50 10.31 -0.71 -10.60
CA VAL A 50 10.17 -1.92 -11.43
C VAL A 50 9.93 -3.16 -10.56
N LEU A 51 10.59 -3.24 -9.39
CA LEU A 51 10.42 -4.34 -8.44
C LEU A 51 9.01 -4.33 -7.83
N PHE A 52 8.47 -3.16 -7.48
CA PHE A 52 7.09 -3.04 -6.99
C PHE A 52 6.09 -3.51 -8.04
N ARG A 53 6.31 -3.15 -9.31
CA ARG A 53 5.44 -3.57 -10.41
C ARG A 53 5.52 -5.08 -10.65
N ALA A 54 6.72 -5.66 -10.59
CA ALA A 54 6.93 -7.10 -10.70
C ALA A 54 6.21 -7.85 -9.57
N ALA A 55 6.40 -7.41 -8.31
CA ALA A 55 5.70 -7.96 -7.15
C ALA A 55 4.18 -7.82 -7.31
N ARG A 56 3.68 -6.64 -7.71
CA ARG A 56 2.25 -6.38 -7.92
C ARG A 56 1.63 -7.33 -8.95
N ASN A 57 2.36 -7.65 -10.03
CA ASN A 57 1.90 -8.56 -11.08
C ASN A 57 1.79 -10.02 -10.62
N MET A 58 2.53 -10.44 -9.58
CA MET A 58 2.38 -11.78 -9.00
C MET A 58 1.09 -11.97 -8.20
N PHE A 59 0.50 -10.89 -7.67
CA PHE A 59 -0.67 -10.97 -6.81
C PHE A 59 -1.95 -10.51 -7.51
N TYR A 60 -2.95 -11.40 -7.55
CA TYR A 60 -4.29 -11.13 -8.07
C TYR A 60 -4.96 -9.88 -7.49
N SER A 61 -4.69 -9.52 -6.23
CA SER A 61 -5.29 -8.35 -5.58
C SER A 61 -4.29 -7.53 -4.77
N ARG A 62 -4.55 -6.22 -4.63
CA ARG A 62 -3.75 -5.32 -3.78
C ARG A 62 -3.74 -5.79 -2.33
N LYS A 63 -4.87 -6.35 -1.88
CA LYS A 63 -5.02 -6.92 -0.54
C LYS A 63 -4.07 -8.10 -0.33
N ALA A 64 -3.98 -9.02 -1.30
CA ALA A 64 -3.08 -10.17 -1.20
C ALA A 64 -1.61 -9.74 -1.11
N LEU A 65 -1.17 -8.80 -1.95
CA LEU A 65 0.18 -8.23 -1.85
C LEU A 65 0.43 -7.63 -0.45
N TRP A 66 -0.55 -6.89 0.09
CA TRP A 66 -0.43 -6.29 1.41
C TRP A 66 -0.37 -7.32 2.55
N GLU A 67 -1.10 -8.44 2.45
CA GLU A 67 -0.99 -9.52 3.42
C GLU A 67 0.42 -10.12 3.44
N GLU A 68 1.00 -10.40 2.26
CA GLU A 68 2.37 -10.93 2.15
C GLU A 68 3.40 -9.94 2.71
N MET A 69 3.30 -8.67 2.33
CA MET A 69 4.15 -7.61 2.87
C MET A 69 4.11 -7.61 4.41
N ARG A 70 2.93 -7.70 5.01
CA ARG A 70 2.77 -7.77 6.47
C ARG A 70 3.32 -9.05 7.09
N GLY A 71 3.17 -10.19 6.40
CA GLY A 71 3.76 -11.46 6.82
C GLY A 71 5.27 -11.34 6.96
N LEU A 72 5.92 -10.74 5.96
CA LEU A 72 7.37 -10.53 5.97
C LEU A 72 7.83 -9.61 7.09
N PHE A 73 7.14 -8.49 7.32
CA PHE A 73 7.47 -7.59 8.44
C PHE A 73 7.29 -8.23 9.82
N ARG A 74 6.42 -9.23 9.95
CA ARG A 74 6.22 -9.96 11.21
C ARG A 74 7.23 -11.09 11.40
N GLY A 75 7.62 -11.76 10.32
CA GLY A 75 8.48 -12.94 10.37
C GLY A 75 9.97 -12.64 10.23
N PHE A 76 10.36 -11.50 9.63
CA PHE A 76 11.73 -11.24 9.22
C PHE A 76 12.21 -9.84 9.59
N PHE A 77 13.49 -9.75 9.95
CA PHE A 77 14.19 -8.47 10.01
C PHE A 77 14.63 -8.06 8.59
N ILE A 78 14.03 -7.00 8.08
CA ILE A 78 14.29 -6.51 6.72
C ILE A 78 15.37 -5.43 6.79
N LYS A 79 16.54 -5.73 6.22
CA LYS A 79 17.70 -4.83 6.23
C LYS A 79 17.65 -3.76 5.14
N CYS A 80 17.11 -4.09 3.96
CA CYS A 80 16.91 -3.14 2.86
C CYS A 80 15.61 -3.43 2.07
N TRP A 81 15.17 -2.43 1.31
CA TRP A 81 13.93 -2.50 0.54
C TRP A 81 14.04 -3.38 -0.70
N GLU A 82 15.23 -3.50 -1.27
CA GLU A 82 15.51 -4.38 -2.41
C GLU A 82 15.28 -5.85 -2.02
N ASP A 83 15.85 -6.30 -0.89
CA ASP A 83 15.67 -7.66 -0.37
C ASP A 83 14.19 -7.96 -0.09
N PHE A 84 13.48 -6.96 0.44
CA PHE A 84 12.04 -7.06 0.68
C PHE A 84 11.25 -7.35 -0.60
N TRP A 85 11.45 -6.55 -1.64
CA TRP A 85 10.74 -6.75 -2.91
C TRP A 85 11.21 -8.02 -3.63
N LEU A 86 12.50 -8.31 -3.62
CA LEU A 86 13.05 -9.51 -4.25
C LEU A 86 12.48 -10.78 -3.63
N GLY A 87 12.37 -10.86 -2.31
CA GLY A 87 11.77 -12.04 -1.70
C GLY A 87 10.26 -12.14 -1.98
N ILE A 88 9.53 -11.03 -2.10
CA ILE A 88 8.13 -11.06 -2.56
C ILE A 88 8.05 -11.61 -4.00
N ILE A 89 9.00 -11.25 -4.88
CA ILE A 89 9.01 -11.65 -6.29
C ILE A 89 9.46 -13.09 -6.50
N PHE A 90 10.48 -13.54 -5.78
CA PHE A 90 11.07 -14.86 -6.01
C PHE A 90 10.54 -15.94 -5.06
N GLU A 91 9.57 -15.58 -4.21
CA GLU A 91 9.15 -16.33 -3.03
C GLU A 91 10.33 -16.55 -2.06
N TRP A 92 10.12 -16.28 -0.77
CA TRP A 92 11.16 -16.49 0.23
C TRP A 92 11.31 -18.00 0.41
N GLY A 93 12.51 -18.53 0.17
CA GLY A 93 12.84 -19.91 0.49
C GLY A 93 12.59 -20.14 1.98
N GLY A 94 11.50 -20.84 2.29
CA GLY A 94 10.93 -20.95 3.63
C GLY A 94 12.01 -21.15 4.68
N GLY A 95 12.13 -20.18 5.59
CA GLY A 95 12.83 -20.41 6.84
C GLY A 95 12.09 -21.55 7.54
N GLU A 96 12.73 -22.71 7.61
CA GLU A 96 12.25 -23.83 8.41
C GLU A 96 11.92 -23.29 9.81
N LEU A 97 10.68 -23.44 10.26
CA LEU A 97 10.24 -23.02 11.60
C LEU A 97 10.94 -23.91 12.62
N ARG A 98 12.20 -23.59 12.91
CA ARG A 98 12.96 -24.24 13.97
C ARG A 98 12.54 -23.60 15.29
N PRO A 99 12.05 -24.37 16.26
CA PRO A 99 11.85 -23.85 17.60
C PRO A 99 13.18 -23.30 18.12
N ASP A 100 13.13 -22.23 18.92
CA ASP A 100 14.31 -21.73 19.61
C ASP A 100 14.83 -22.82 20.55
N ASP A 101 15.91 -23.50 20.16
CA ASP A 101 16.61 -24.51 20.96
C ASP A 101 17.47 -23.87 22.07
N THR A 102 17.15 -22.66 22.53
CA THR A 102 17.77 -22.07 23.71
C THR A 102 17.07 -22.59 24.97
N SER A 103 17.51 -23.78 25.41
CA SER A 103 17.46 -24.22 26.81
C SER A 103 18.65 -23.67 27.59
#